data_AF-K0BBJ6-F1
#
_entry.id   AF-K0BBJ6-F1
#
_cell.length_a   1.000
_cell.length_b   1.000
_cell.length_c   1.000
_cell.angle_alpha   90.00
_cell.angle_beta   90.00
_cell.angle_gamma   90.00
#
_symmetry.space_group_name_H-M   'P 1'
#
loop_
_entity.id
_entity.type
_entity.pdbx_description
1 polymer ?
#
loop_
_entity_poly.entity_id
_entity_poly.type
_entity_poly.pdbx_seq_one_letter_code
_entity_poly.pdbx_strand_id
1 'polypeptide(L)'
;MALVTIVYLISLEYGLREYINESAEFFDVQLIYSWTWMWDFIVMAIFVVAALSIFFGKRWIRIAPAGPIFLTGTAIILSLDAFFPYDTLGPLQYVVPYFVQANVWLVTVLDLGTAVARDNVMFLRGDHGSMALQVFWPSAGVHSIIIFSLVIGAFMLKLNIPRKRKAVYFVLGIIGTITVNLIRIFSLSWYALKVTTDPVAWEEYHKIAGEIMFLPWLFAFILVVVIIESRRLKKSEK
;
A
#
# COMPACT_ATOMS: atom_id res chain seq x y z
N MET A 1 -6.20 27.57 -2.60
CA MET A 1 -6.04 26.09 -2.57
C MET A 1 -6.27 25.51 -1.19
N ALA A 2 -5.58 25.93 -0.13
CA ALA A 2 -5.81 25.39 1.22
C ALA A 2 -7.28 25.51 1.69
N LEU A 3 -7.89 26.68 1.52
CA LEU A 3 -9.32 26.88 1.84
C LEU A 3 -10.23 25.92 1.05
N VAL A 4 -9.95 25.65 -0.21
CA VAL A 4 -10.75 24.72 -1.04
C VAL A 4 -10.65 23.30 -0.52
N THR A 5 -9.44 22.85 -0.18
CA THR A 5 -9.23 21.52 0.43
C THR A 5 -9.89 21.39 1.78
N ILE A 6 -9.83 22.43 2.63
CA ILE A 6 -10.51 22.44 3.93
C ILE A 6 -12.04 22.40 3.74
N VAL A 7 -12.58 23.21 2.83
CA VAL A 7 -14.01 23.18 2.51
C VAL A 7 -14.43 21.80 2.00
N TYR A 8 -13.64 21.17 1.13
CA TYR A 8 -13.88 19.80 0.68
C TYR A 8 -13.97 18.82 1.85
N LEU A 9 -12.95 18.79 2.72
CA LEU A 9 -12.90 17.87 3.86
C LEU A 9 -14.06 18.09 4.83
N ILE A 10 -14.43 19.34 5.09
CA ILE A 10 -15.59 19.67 5.90
C ILE A 10 -16.86 19.17 5.20
N SER A 11 -17.04 19.46 3.91
CA SER A 11 -18.24 19.09 3.17
C SER A 11 -18.47 17.59 3.07
N LEU A 12 -17.42 16.76 3.19
CA LEU A 12 -17.58 15.30 3.26
C LEU A 12 -18.48 14.87 4.42
N GLU A 13 -18.46 15.60 5.54
CA GLU A 13 -19.32 15.34 6.71
C GLU A 13 -20.74 15.95 6.57
N TYR A 14 -20.98 16.76 5.52
CA TYR A 14 -22.23 17.47 5.28
C TYR A 14 -22.91 17.06 3.96
N GLY A 15 -22.81 15.79 3.57
CA GLY A 15 -23.54 15.26 2.41
C GLY A 15 -22.70 15.04 1.15
N LEU A 16 -21.47 15.57 1.07
CA LEU A 16 -20.64 15.37 -0.12
C LEU A 16 -20.19 13.90 -0.25
N ARG A 17 -19.96 13.20 0.87
CA ARG A 17 -19.56 11.78 0.83
C ARG A 17 -20.69 10.92 0.26
N GLU A 18 -21.92 11.17 0.68
CA GLU A 18 -23.13 10.52 0.18
C GLU A 18 -23.28 10.79 -1.31
N TYR A 19 -23.16 12.04 -1.74
CA TYR A 19 -23.20 12.41 -3.17
C TYR A 19 -22.12 11.69 -4.00
N ILE A 20 -20.89 11.60 -3.49
CA ILE A 20 -19.81 10.84 -4.15
C ILE A 20 -20.17 9.36 -4.25
N ASN A 21 -20.73 8.77 -3.19
CA ASN A 21 -21.12 7.37 -3.18
C ASN A 21 -22.28 7.09 -4.14
N GLU A 22 -23.29 7.95 -4.19
CA GLU A 22 -24.41 7.84 -5.13
C GLU A 22 -23.94 7.97 -6.59
N SER A 23 -22.94 8.82 -6.85
CA SER A 23 -22.36 8.92 -8.19
C SER A 23 -21.69 7.63 -8.67
N ALA A 24 -21.31 6.73 -7.76
CA ALA A 24 -20.69 5.45 -8.11
C ALA A 24 -21.63 4.59 -8.97
N GLU A 25 -22.95 4.63 -8.71
CA GLU A 25 -23.96 3.90 -9.48
C GLU A 25 -24.02 4.38 -10.93
N PHE A 26 -23.87 5.69 -11.16
CA PHE A 26 -23.89 6.28 -12.50
C PHE A 26 -22.69 5.85 -13.35
N PHE A 27 -21.55 5.60 -12.71
CA PHE A 27 -20.31 5.19 -13.37
C PHE A 27 -20.09 3.67 -13.40
N ASP A 28 -21.07 2.87 -12.96
CA ASP A 28 -20.97 1.40 -12.85
C ASP A 28 -19.75 0.93 -12.04
N VAL A 29 -19.45 1.68 -10.98
CA VAL A 29 -18.35 1.39 -10.06
C VAL A 29 -18.69 0.15 -9.24
N GLN A 30 -17.72 -0.77 -9.17
CA GLN A 30 -17.88 -2.07 -8.51
C GLN A 30 -17.50 -2.03 -7.02
N LEU A 31 -16.58 -1.14 -6.62
CA LEU A 31 -16.12 -1.01 -5.24
C LEU A 31 -16.20 0.43 -4.72
N ILE A 32 -17.27 0.73 -3.99
CA ILE A 32 -17.60 2.09 -3.52
C ILE A 32 -16.50 2.67 -2.62
N TYR A 33 -15.93 1.89 -1.70
CA TYR A 33 -14.91 2.42 -0.78
C TYR A 33 -13.67 2.95 -1.51
N SER A 34 -13.18 2.22 -2.51
CA SER A 34 -12.05 2.66 -3.33
C SER A 34 -12.41 3.90 -4.16
N TRP A 35 -13.65 4.00 -4.63
CA TRP A 35 -14.16 5.19 -5.31
C TRP A 35 -14.21 6.41 -4.39
N THR A 36 -14.74 6.29 -3.19
CA THR A 36 -14.81 7.39 -2.22
C THR A 36 -13.42 7.89 -1.87
N TRP A 37 -12.50 6.98 -1.52
CA TRP A 37 -11.13 7.34 -1.12
C TRP A 37 -10.30 7.91 -2.27
N MET A 38 -10.53 7.45 -3.51
CA MET A 38 -9.85 7.98 -4.69
C MET A 38 -9.98 9.51 -4.76
N TRP A 39 -11.16 10.06 -4.48
CA TRP A 39 -11.40 11.50 -4.51
C TRP A 39 -10.61 12.27 -3.46
N ASP A 40 -10.46 11.72 -2.25
CA ASP A 40 -9.62 12.31 -1.20
C ASP A 40 -8.17 12.44 -1.71
N PHE A 41 -7.63 11.39 -2.33
CA PHE A 41 -6.28 11.39 -2.90
C PHE A 41 -6.13 12.34 -4.10
N ILE A 42 -7.15 12.47 -4.96
CA ILE A 42 -7.17 13.43 -6.07
C ILE A 42 -7.10 14.87 -5.55
N VAL A 43 -7.97 15.22 -4.60
CA VAL A 43 -8.03 16.58 -4.04
C VAL A 43 -6.71 16.91 -3.33
N MET A 44 -6.16 15.96 -2.57
CA MET A 44 -4.87 16.13 -1.91
C MET A 44 -3.71 16.24 -2.91
N ALA A 45 -3.71 15.46 -4.00
CA ALA A 45 -2.72 15.56 -5.06
C ALA A 45 -2.73 16.95 -5.72
N ILE A 46 -3.91 17.45 -6.08
CA ILE A 46 -4.10 18.79 -6.65
C ILE A 46 -3.59 19.85 -5.68
N PHE A 47 -3.95 19.76 -4.41
CA PHE A 47 -3.49 20.69 -3.38
C PHE A 47 -1.97 20.71 -3.28
N VAL A 48 -1.33 19.54 -3.14
CA VAL A 48 0.12 19.43 -2.97
C VAL A 48 0.85 19.91 -4.23
N VAL A 49 0.41 19.53 -5.43
CA VAL A 49 1.02 20.00 -6.68
C VAL A 49 0.88 21.51 -6.83
N ALA A 50 -0.28 22.08 -6.50
CA ALA A 50 -0.50 23.52 -6.57
C ALA A 50 0.38 24.27 -5.55
N ALA A 51 0.43 23.81 -4.31
CA ALA A 51 1.28 24.39 -3.28
C ALA A 51 2.75 24.36 -3.69
N LEU A 52 3.25 23.20 -4.13
CA LEU A 52 4.62 23.05 -4.61
C LEU A 52 4.93 23.93 -5.83
N SER A 53 3.96 24.07 -6.75
CA SER A 53 4.09 24.95 -7.92
C SER A 53 4.15 26.43 -7.55
N ILE A 54 3.39 26.86 -6.53
CA ILE A 54 3.43 28.24 -6.04
C ILE A 54 4.76 28.52 -5.33
N PHE A 55 5.19 27.65 -4.41
CA PHE A 55 6.39 27.89 -3.60
C PHE A 55 7.71 27.71 -4.35
N PHE A 56 7.78 26.75 -5.28
CA PHE A 56 9.04 26.39 -5.94
C PHE A 56 9.00 26.57 -7.47
N GLY A 57 7.90 27.07 -8.04
CA GLY A 57 7.73 27.16 -9.49
C GLY A 57 7.91 25.79 -10.16
N LYS A 58 8.41 25.75 -11.40
CA LYS A 58 8.69 24.46 -12.09
C LYS A 58 9.78 23.60 -11.41
N ARG A 59 10.50 24.13 -10.40
CA ARG A 59 11.61 23.41 -9.75
C ARG A 59 11.12 22.34 -8.78
N TRP A 60 9.86 22.37 -8.31
CA TRP A 60 9.37 21.36 -7.37
C TRP A 60 9.50 19.93 -7.90
N ILE A 61 9.38 19.73 -9.22
CA ILE A 61 9.51 18.40 -9.85
C ILE A 61 10.89 17.79 -9.51
N ARG A 62 11.91 18.64 -9.36
CA ARG A 62 13.26 18.23 -8.95
C ARG A 62 13.45 18.23 -7.44
N ILE A 63 12.70 19.02 -6.67
CA ILE A 63 12.90 19.22 -5.22
C ILE A 63 12.03 18.28 -4.37
N ALA A 64 10.75 18.09 -4.70
CA ALA A 64 9.78 17.33 -3.90
C ALA A 64 8.71 16.58 -4.73
N PRO A 65 9.07 15.73 -5.72
CA PRO A 65 8.10 14.97 -6.51
C PRO A 65 7.53 13.75 -5.78
N ALA A 66 8.16 13.26 -4.70
CA ALA A 66 7.73 12.04 -4.02
C ALA A 66 6.29 12.11 -3.47
N GLY A 67 5.90 13.25 -2.89
CA GLY A 67 4.54 13.47 -2.39
C GLY A 67 3.49 13.43 -3.49
N PRO A 68 3.60 14.24 -4.56
CA PRO A 68 2.73 14.14 -5.73
C PRO A 68 2.68 12.76 -6.36
N ILE A 69 3.83 12.09 -6.53
CA ILE A 69 3.88 10.73 -7.10
C ILE A 69 3.11 9.74 -6.23
N PHE A 70 3.26 9.81 -4.91
CA PHE A 70 2.51 8.98 -3.98
C PHE A 70 1.01 9.22 -4.10
N LEU A 71 0.56 10.49 -3.97
CA LEU A 71 -0.87 10.82 -3.97
C LEU A 71 -1.55 10.48 -5.30
N THR A 72 -0.93 10.84 -6.42
CA THR A 72 -1.45 10.52 -7.75
C THR A 72 -1.39 9.03 -8.04
N GLY A 73 -0.32 8.34 -7.63
CA GLY A 73 -0.20 6.89 -7.77
C GLY A 73 -1.30 6.15 -7.01
N THR A 74 -1.56 6.54 -5.76
CA THR A 74 -2.64 5.95 -4.95
C THR A 74 -4.01 6.24 -5.55
N ALA A 75 -4.27 7.45 -6.05
CA ALA A 75 -5.52 7.76 -6.74
C ALA A 75 -5.74 6.87 -7.98
N ILE A 76 -4.70 6.64 -8.79
CA ILE A 76 -4.79 5.75 -9.96
C ILE A 76 -5.09 4.31 -9.51
N ILE A 77 -4.44 3.84 -8.45
CA ILE A 77 -4.63 2.48 -7.95
C ILE A 77 -6.03 2.29 -7.37
N LEU A 78 -6.54 3.25 -6.59
CA LEU A 78 -7.90 3.23 -6.08
C LEU A 78 -8.93 3.32 -7.19
N SER A 79 -8.66 4.08 -8.27
CA SER A 79 -9.49 4.09 -9.46
C SER A 79 -9.54 2.71 -10.12
N LEU A 80 -8.38 2.07 -10.33
CA LEU A 80 -8.30 0.73 -10.89
C LEU A 80 -9.07 -0.28 -10.03
N ASP A 81 -8.95 -0.20 -8.71
CA ASP A 81 -9.66 -1.08 -7.78
C ASP A 81 -11.17 -0.80 -7.73
N ALA A 82 -11.58 0.46 -7.90
CA ALA A 82 -13.00 0.83 -7.96
C ALA A 82 -13.72 0.25 -9.20
N PHE A 83 -13.05 0.25 -10.35
CA PHE A 83 -13.61 -0.23 -11.63
C PHE A 83 -13.31 -1.70 -11.92
N PHE A 84 -12.16 -2.20 -11.46
CA PHE A 84 -11.67 -3.56 -11.69
C PHE A 84 -11.23 -4.20 -10.36
N PRO A 85 -12.16 -4.41 -9.42
CA PRO A 85 -11.82 -4.95 -8.11
C PRO A 85 -11.44 -6.43 -8.20
N TYR A 86 -10.91 -6.94 -7.09
CA TYR A 86 -10.71 -8.36 -6.85
C TYR A 86 -9.71 -9.00 -7.83
N ASP A 87 -10.09 -10.09 -8.49
CA ASP A 87 -9.27 -10.90 -9.40
C ASP A 87 -9.38 -10.49 -10.88
N THR A 88 -10.15 -9.43 -11.19
CA THR A 88 -10.39 -8.99 -12.57
C THR A 88 -9.14 -8.42 -13.25
N LEU A 89 -8.19 -7.87 -12.48
CA LEU A 89 -6.86 -7.46 -12.95
C LEU A 89 -5.89 -8.66 -12.96
N GLY A 90 -6.14 -9.60 -13.87
CA GLY A 90 -5.44 -10.89 -13.97
C GLY A 90 -3.91 -10.83 -13.83
N PRO A 91 -3.17 -9.92 -14.50
CA PRO A 91 -1.72 -9.81 -14.35
C PRO A 91 -1.25 -9.45 -12.94
N LEU A 92 -2.01 -8.64 -12.20
CA LEU A 92 -1.67 -8.26 -10.82
C LEU A 92 -2.02 -9.38 -9.85
N GLN A 93 -3.07 -10.15 -10.13
CA GLN A 93 -3.50 -11.29 -9.32
C GLN A 93 -2.55 -12.50 -9.43
N TYR A 94 -1.76 -12.59 -10.50
CA TYR A 94 -0.83 -13.71 -10.76
C TYR A 94 0.12 -14.03 -9.60
N VAL A 95 0.59 -13.01 -8.88
CA VAL A 95 1.55 -13.22 -7.78
C VAL A 95 0.90 -13.70 -6.48
N VAL A 96 -0.42 -13.53 -6.34
CA VAL A 96 -1.14 -13.73 -5.08
C VAL A 96 -1.11 -15.18 -4.58
N PRO A 97 -1.32 -16.22 -5.44
CA PRO A 97 -1.24 -17.61 -4.98
C PRO A 97 0.10 -17.98 -4.34
N TYR A 98 1.21 -17.39 -4.81
CA TYR A 98 2.53 -17.62 -4.21
C TYR A 98 2.64 -17.03 -2.79
N PHE A 99 2.06 -15.85 -2.56
CA PHE A 99 1.99 -15.26 -1.21
C PHE A 99 1.12 -16.10 -0.28
N VAL A 100 -0.02 -16.60 -0.77
CA VAL A 100 -0.90 -17.49 -0.01
C VAL A 100 -0.17 -18.78 0.37
N GLN A 101 0.49 -19.42 -0.59
CA GLN A 101 1.26 -20.65 -0.33
C GLN A 101 2.41 -20.42 0.66
N ALA A 102 3.14 -19.32 0.54
CA ALA A 102 4.20 -18.96 1.49
C ALA A 102 3.66 -18.79 2.92
N ASN A 103 2.45 -18.24 3.06
CA ASN A 103 1.80 -18.11 4.36
C ASN A 103 1.33 -19.43 4.93
N VAL A 104 0.75 -20.32 4.11
CA VAL A 104 0.40 -21.67 4.53
C VAL A 104 1.65 -22.41 5.04
N TRP A 105 2.76 -22.31 4.30
CA TRP A 105 4.04 -22.89 4.73
C TRP A 105 4.50 -22.34 6.09
N LEU A 106 4.43 -21.02 6.31
CA LEU A 106 4.75 -20.41 7.61
C LEU A 106 3.86 -20.94 8.74
N VAL A 107 2.55 -21.04 8.51
CA VAL A 107 1.61 -21.59 9.50
C VAL A 107 1.94 -23.03 9.85
N THR A 108 2.26 -23.87 8.86
CA THR A 108 2.63 -25.27 9.07
C THR A 108 3.96 -25.42 9.81
N VAL A 109 5.00 -24.67 9.42
CA VAL A 109 6.32 -24.75 10.05
C VAL A 109 6.30 -24.28 11.51
N LEU A 110 5.44 -23.32 11.83
CA LEU A 110 5.29 -22.77 13.18
C LEU A 110 4.24 -23.51 14.03
N ASP A 111 3.63 -24.58 13.50
CA ASP A 111 2.61 -25.39 14.17
C ASP A 111 1.45 -24.56 14.77
N LEU A 112 0.96 -23.58 14.00
CA LEU A 112 -0.09 -22.65 14.47
C LEU A 112 -1.51 -23.18 14.27
N GLY A 113 -1.66 -24.32 13.60
CA GLY A 113 -2.93 -24.93 13.22
C GLY A 113 -2.85 -25.52 11.81
N THR A 114 -4.01 -25.85 11.24
CA THR A 114 -4.11 -26.38 9.88
C THR A 114 -4.39 -25.26 8.88
N ALA A 115 -3.59 -25.19 7.82
CA ALA A 115 -3.77 -24.25 6.72
C ALA A 115 -3.66 -24.96 5.37
N VAL A 116 -4.55 -24.64 4.43
CA VAL A 116 -4.55 -25.17 3.07
C VAL A 116 -4.79 -24.03 2.08
N ALA A 117 -3.97 -23.96 1.03
CA ALA A 117 -4.10 -22.98 -0.03
C ALA A 117 -4.88 -23.57 -1.21
N ARG A 118 -5.82 -22.80 -1.76
CA ARG A 118 -6.46 -23.07 -3.05
C ARG A 118 -6.54 -21.77 -3.83
N ASP A 119 -5.68 -21.65 -4.84
CA ASP A 119 -5.50 -20.42 -5.62
C ASP A 119 -5.21 -19.20 -4.74
N ASN A 120 -6.12 -18.23 -4.69
CA ASN A 120 -6.01 -17.04 -3.86
C ASN A 120 -6.77 -17.14 -2.52
N VAL A 121 -7.29 -18.32 -2.19
CA VAL A 121 -8.02 -18.58 -0.94
C VAL A 121 -7.15 -19.41 0.02
N MET A 122 -7.11 -19.00 1.27
CA MET A 122 -6.46 -19.72 2.37
C MET A 122 -7.52 -20.23 3.33
N PHE A 123 -7.64 -21.56 3.44
CA PHE A 123 -8.49 -22.20 4.43
C PHE A 123 -7.68 -22.42 5.70
N LEU A 124 -8.13 -21.83 6.80
CA LEU A 124 -7.50 -21.88 8.10
C LEU A 124 -8.40 -22.61 9.08
N ARG A 125 -7.80 -23.42 9.94
CA ARG A 125 -8.48 -24.01 11.10
C ARG A 125 -7.53 -24.00 12.30
N GLY A 126 -7.94 -23.26 13.32
CA GLY A 126 -7.18 -23.00 14.54
C GLY A 126 -8.05 -23.19 15.78
N ASP A 127 -7.68 -22.48 16.84
CA ASP A 127 -8.18 -22.73 18.21
C ASP A 127 -9.66 -22.31 18.38
N HIS A 128 -10.13 -21.38 17.55
CA HIS A 128 -11.48 -20.79 17.63
C HIS A 128 -12.43 -21.27 16.53
N GLY A 129 -11.96 -22.12 15.61
CA GLY A 129 -12.78 -22.63 14.51
C GLY A 129 -12.06 -22.60 13.16
N SER A 130 -12.85 -22.58 12.09
CA SER A 130 -12.35 -22.51 10.71
C SER A 130 -12.74 -21.19 10.06
N MET A 131 -11.84 -20.63 9.26
CA MET A 131 -12.04 -19.38 8.52
C MET A 131 -11.40 -19.50 7.13
N ALA A 132 -12.04 -18.92 6.11
CA ALA A 132 -11.49 -18.83 4.77
C ALA A 132 -11.09 -17.38 4.48
N LEU A 133 -9.84 -17.15 4.13
CA LEU A 133 -9.31 -15.84 3.77
C LEU A 133 -9.08 -15.79 2.26
N GLN A 134 -9.85 -14.97 1.55
CA GLN A 134 -9.59 -14.70 0.15
C GLN A 134 -8.66 -13.48 0.02
N VAL A 135 -7.54 -13.67 -0.66
CA VAL A 135 -6.52 -12.65 -0.84
C VAL A 135 -6.60 -12.08 -2.25
N PHE A 136 -6.69 -10.76 -2.37
CA PHE A 136 -6.65 -10.04 -3.63
C PHE A 136 -5.31 -9.32 -3.80
N TRP A 137 -4.94 -8.93 -5.02
CA TRP A 137 -3.67 -8.28 -5.32
C TRP A 137 -3.37 -7.03 -4.46
N PRO A 138 -4.34 -6.16 -4.06
CA PRO A 138 -4.05 -5.05 -3.16
C PRO A 138 -3.62 -5.57 -1.78
N SER A 139 -4.33 -6.57 -1.26
CA SER A 139 -4.08 -7.23 0.04
C SER A 139 -2.85 -8.16 0.02
N ALA A 140 -2.44 -8.67 -1.15
CA ALA A 140 -1.15 -9.34 -1.30
C ALA A 140 0.03 -8.37 -1.30
N GLY A 141 -0.26 -7.07 -1.44
CA GLY A 141 0.74 -6.00 -1.39
C GLY A 141 1.36 -5.67 -2.73
N VAL A 142 0.68 -6.00 -3.83
CA VAL A 142 1.06 -5.50 -5.17
C VAL A 142 0.95 -3.97 -5.22
N HIS A 143 -0.11 -3.41 -4.59
CA HIS A 143 -0.27 -1.97 -4.40
C HIS A 143 0.98 -1.36 -3.73
N SER A 144 1.39 -1.88 -2.58
CA SER A 144 2.54 -1.35 -1.84
C SER A 144 3.86 -1.49 -2.62
N ILE A 145 4.05 -2.55 -3.40
CA ILE A 145 5.23 -2.72 -4.28
C ILE A 145 5.26 -1.64 -5.38
N ILE A 146 4.12 -1.34 -6.01
CA ILE A 146 4.03 -0.30 -7.05
C ILE A 146 4.36 1.06 -6.44
N ILE A 147 3.71 1.43 -5.35
CA ILE A 147 3.92 2.72 -4.69
C ILE A 147 5.36 2.85 -4.18
N PHE A 148 5.90 1.81 -3.55
CA PHE A 148 7.30 1.78 -3.14
C PHE A 148 8.23 2.02 -4.33
N SER A 149 8.01 1.31 -5.44
CA SER A 149 8.84 1.42 -6.64
C SER A 149 8.80 2.83 -7.24
N LEU A 150 7.63 3.47 -7.29
CA LEU A 150 7.49 4.83 -7.80
C LEU A 150 8.16 5.85 -6.88
N VAL A 151 7.87 5.80 -5.58
CA VAL A 151 8.40 6.76 -4.59
C VAL A 151 9.91 6.61 -4.43
N ILE A 152 10.40 5.39 -4.22
CA ILE A 152 11.82 5.12 -4.05
C ILE A 152 12.58 5.28 -5.36
N GLY A 153 11.99 4.91 -6.51
CA GLY A 153 12.58 5.19 -7.82
C GLY A 153 12.84 6.69 -8.00
N ALA A 154 11.83 7.53 -7.77
CA ALA A 154 11.95 8.98 -7.84
C ALA A 154 12.96 9.55 -6.82
N PHE A 155 12.98 9.03 -5.60
CA PHE A 155 13.93 9.42 -4.56
C PHE A 155 15.37 9.06 -4.94
N MET A 156 15.61 7.83 -5.41
CA MET A 156 16.93 7.33 -5.80
C MET A 156 17.49 8.11 -6.99
N LEU A 157 16.65 8.55 -7.95
CA LEU A 157 17.11 9.38 -9.06
C LEU A 157 17.77 10.69 -8.58
N LYS A 158 17.32 11.25 -7.44
CA LYS A 158 17.86 12.48 -6.88
C LYS A 158 19.14 12.30 -6.08
N LEU A 159 19.36 11.12 -5.50
CA LEU A 159 20.57 10.88 -4.72
C LEU A 159 21.80 10.92 -5.64
N ASN A 160 22.82 11.69 -5.25
CA ASN A 160 24.10 11.72 -5.96
C ASN A 160 24.97 10.51 -5.59
N ILE A 161 24.51 9.32 -5.95
CA ILE A 161 25.20 8.04 -5.68
C ILE A 161 25.39 7.25 -6.99
N PRO A 162 26.44 6.41 -7.11
CA PRO A 162 26.66 5.54 -8.25
C PRO A 162 25.46 4.68 -8.62
N ARG A 163 25.19 4.52 -9.91
CA ARG A 163 24.04 3.78 -10.45
C ARG A 163 23.92 2.35 -9.89
N LYS A 164 25.05 1.65 -9.72
CA LYS A 164 25.09 0.30 -9.13
C LYS A 164 24.47 0.28 -7.73
N ARG A 165 24.78 1.27 -6.88
CA ARG A 165 24.23 1.36 -5.51
C ARG A 165 22.75 1.71 -5.51
N LYS A 166 22.30 2.61 -6.41
CA LYS A 166 20.87 2.88 -6.60
C LYS A 166 20.10 1.60 -6.91
N ALA A 167 20.61 0.80 -7.85
CA ALA A 167 20.00 -0.47 -8.23
C ALA A 167 19.95 -1.45 -7.05
N VAL A 168 21.04 -1.59 -6.30
CA VAL A 168 21.08 -2.46 -5.11
C VAL A 168 20.06 -2.02 -4.07
N TYR A 169 20.00 -0.74 -3.71
CA TYR A 169 19.00 -0.26 -2.74
C TYR A 169 17.58 -0.45 -3.26
N PHE A 170 17.34 -0.17 -4.54
CA PHE A 170 16.02 -0.37 -5.14
C PHE A 170 15.54 -1.82 -5.04
N VAL A 171 16.41 -2.79 -5.40
CA VAL A 171 16.10 -4.22 -5.31
C VAL A 171 15.91 -4.66 -3.87
N LEU A 172 16.79 -4.25 -2.95
CA LEU A 172 16.64 -4.56 -1.51
C LEU A 172 15.34 -3.99 -0.94
N GLY A 173 14.95 -2.81 -1.40
CA GLY A 173 13.70 -2.16 -1.06
C GLY A 173 12.48 -2.97 -1.49
N ILE A 174 12.48 -3.47 -2.73
CA ILE A 174 11.41 -4.35 -3.25
C ILE A 174 11.35 -5.63 -2.43
N ILE A 175 12.48 -6.29 -2.17
CA ILE A 175 12.54 -7.53 -1.36
C ILE A 175 11.99 -7.28 0.04
N GLY A 176 12.38 -6.19 0.69
CA GLY A 176 11.86 -5.85 2.01
C GLY A 176 10.36 -5.52 1.98
N THR A 177 9.86 -4.89 0.91
CA THR A 177 8.42 -4.63 0.74
C THR A 177 7.64 -5.94 0.59
N ILE A 178 8.13 -6.88 -0.22
CA ILE A 178 7.58 -8.24 -0.33
C ILE A 178 7.57 -8.92 1.05
N THR A 179 8.65 -8.80 1.81
CA THR A 179 8.79 -9.40 3.14
C THR A 179 7.76 -8.83 4.12
N VAL A 180 7.60 -7.50 4.16
CA VAL A 180 6.60 -6.83 5.02
C VAL A 180 5.18 -7.23 4.62
N ASN A 181 4.90 -7.36 3.32
CA ASN A 181 3.61 -7.83 2.85
C ASN A 181 3.35 -9.31 3.23
N LEU A 182 4.37 -10.17 3.20
CA LEU A 182 4.26 -11.55 3.69
C LEU A 182 3.96 -11.58 5.19
N ILE A 183 4.68 -10.78 5.99
CA ILE A 183 4.43 -10.63 7.43
C ILE A 183 3.00 -10.14 7.68
N ARG A 184 2.49 -9.21 6.86
CA ARG A 184 1.11 -8.71 6.96
C ARG A 184 0.08 -9.82 6.79
N ILE A 185 0.15 -10.59 5.71
CA ILE A 185 -0.78 -11.72 5.47
C ILE A 185 -0.63 -12.77 6.58
N PHE A 186 0.60 -12.99 7.05
CA PHE A 186 0.87 -13.94 8.13
C PHE A 186 0.21 -13.48 9.43
N SER A 187 0.30 -12.19 9.75
CA SER A 187 -0.34 -11.58 10.91
C SER A 187 -1.87 -11.74 10.86
N LEU A 188 -2.49 -11.56 9.69
CA LEU A 188 -3.92 -11.79 9.48
C LEU A 188 -4.30 -13.27 9.68
N SER A 189 -3.47 -14.18 9.19
CA SER A 189 -3.67 -15.62 9.32
C SER A 189 -3.49 -16.08 10.77
N TRP A 190 -2.49 -15.55 11.46
CA TRP A 190 -2.25 -15.80 12.88
C TRP A 190 -3.43 -15.31 13.73
N TYR A 191 -3.95 -14.11 13.45
CA TYR A 191 -5.11 -13.56 14.15
C TYR A 191 -6.35 -14.44 13.98
N ALA A 192 -6.60 -14.91 12.76
CA ALA A 192 -7.68 -15.86 12.46
C ALA A 192 -7.51 -17.23 13.16
N LEU A 193 -6.28 -17.71 13.29
CA LEU A 193 -5.98 -19.01 13.90
C LEU A 193 -6.03 -18.97 15.44
N LYS A 194 -5.55 -17.89 16.04
CA LYS A 194 -5.24 -17.83 17.48
C LYS A 194 -6.07 -16.87 18.30
N VAL A 195 -6.75 -15.91 17.68
CA VAL A 195 -7.48 -14.88 18.41
C VAL A 195 -8.99 -14.99 18.19
N THR A 196 -9.44 -15.02 16.93
CA THR A 196 -10.87 -15.05 16.64
C THR A 196 -11.17 -15.58 15.24
N THR A 197 -12.31 -16.24 15.08
CA THR A 197 -12.92 -16.54 13.77
C THR A 197 -14.18 -15.73 13.53
N ASP A 198 -14.48 -14.74 14.38
CA ASP A 198 -15.54 -13.77 14.15
C ASP A 198 -15.16 -12.85 12.97
N PRO A 199 -15.94 -12.85 11.86
CA PRO A 199 -15.62 -12.03 10.69
C PRO A 199 -15.55 -10.54 10.98
N VAL A 200 -16.36 -10.03 11.92
CA VAL A 200 -16.40 -8.60 12.24
C VAL A 200 -15.11 -8.17 12.93
N ALA A 201 -14.74 -8.85 14.02
CA ALA A 201 -13.49 -8.58 14.73
C ALA A 201 -12.24 -8.80 13.85
N TRP A 202 -12.28 -9.77 12.94
CA TRP A 202 -11.18 -10.00 11.99
C TRP A 202 -11.07 -8.87 10.96
N GLU A 203 -12.20 -8.39 10.42
CA GLU A 203 -12.20 -7.32 9.40
C GLU A 203 -11.75 -5.97 9.98
N GLU A 204 -12.06 -5.69 11.26
CA GLU A 204 -11.51 -4.53 11.97
C GLU A 204 -9.97 -4.60 12.06
N TYR A 205 -9.43 -5.76 12.43
CA TYR A 205 -7.98 -5.98 12.46
C TYR A 205 -7.36 -5.87 11.07
N HIS A 206 -8.02 -6.42 10.05
CA HIS A 206 -7.59 -6.39 8.66
C HIS A 206 -7.42 -4.96 8.14
N LYS A 207 -8.38 -4.07 8.41
CA LYS A 207 -8.29 -2.65 8.04
C LYS A 207 -7.07 -1.96 8.64
N ILE A 208 -6.76 -2.24 9.91
CA ILE A 208 -5.63 -1.66 10.63
C ILE A 208 -4.29 -2.21 10.14
N ALA A 209 -4.17 -3.54 10.04
CA ALA A 209 -2.95 -4.21 9.59
C ALA A 209 -2.59 -3.88 8.13
N GLY A 210 -3.61 -3.64 7.29
CA GLY A 210 -3.50 -3.24 5.89
C GLY A 210 -2.60 -2.04 5.66
N GLU A 211 -2.83 -0.97 6.42
CA GLU A 211 -2.21 0.35 6.23
C GLU A 211 -1.00 0.59 7.13
N ILE A 212 -1.03 0.11 8.38
CA ILE A 212 -0.01 0.44 9.38
C ILE A 212 1.33 -0.23 9.10
N MET A 213 1.38 -1.40 8.46
CA MET A 213 2.65 -2.13 8.31
C MET A 213 3.56 -1.59 7.19
N PHE A 214 2.99 -0.99 6.14
CA PHE A 214 3.77 -0.53 4.98
C PHE A 214 4.47 0.82 5.21
N LEU A 215 3.79 1.79 5.80
CA LEU A 215 4.33 3.15 5.98
C LEU A 215 5.60 3.17 6.84
N PRO A 216 5.66 2.53 8.03
CA PRO A 216 6.88 2.46 8.84
C PRO A 216 8.04 1.84 8.09
N TRP A 217 7.79 0.79 7.29
CA TRP A 217 8.81 0.18 6.45
C TRP A 217 9.38 1.16 5.42
N LEU A 218 8.52 1.89 4.70
CA LEU A 218 8.95 2.88 3.71
C LEU A 218 9.86 3.95 4.35
N PHE A 219 9.45 4.49 5.50
CA PHE A 219 10.23 5.49 6.24
C PHE A 219 11.53 4.92 6.78
N ALA A 220 11.50 3.74 7.40
CA ALA A 220 12.69 3.07 7.93
C ALA A 220 13.71 2.79 6.81
N PHE A 221 13.24 2.32 5.65
CA PHE A 221 14.09 2.07 4.49
C PHE A 221 14.79 3.34 4.00
N ILE A 222 14.05 4.44 3.82
CA ILE A 222 14.63 5.73 3.41
C ILE A 222 15.67 6.19 4.43
N LEU A 223 15.35 6.13 5.72
CA LEU A 223 16.24 6.54 6.81
C LEU A 223 17.53 5.72 6.82
N VAL A 224 17.43 4.39 6.67
CA VAL A 224 18.60 3.49 6.60
C VAL A 224 19.50 3.86 5.41
N VAL A 225 18.92 4.05 4.21
CA VAL A 225 19.69 4.45 3.02
C VAL A 225 20.40 5.79 3.25
N VAL A 226 19.69 6.78 3.79
CA VAL A 226 20.25 8.11 4.08
C VAL A 226 21.39 8.02 5.10
N ILE A 227 21.22 7.25 6.17
CA ILE A 227 22.28 7.06 7.19
C ILE A 227 23.52 6.41 6.57
N ILE A 228 23.35 5.33 5.80
CA ILE A 228 24.45 4.60 5.18
C ILE A 228 25.22 5.52 4.22
N GLU A 229 24.51 6.25 3.35
CA GLU A 229 25.14 7.12 2.37
C GLU A 229 25.79 8.36 3.03
N SER A 230 25.16 8.93 4.06
CA SER A 230 25.74 10.04 4.82
C SER A 230 27.05 9.64 5.51
N ARG A 231 27.11 8.42 6.07
CA ARG A 231 28.34 7.88 6.68
C ARG A 231 29.44 7.63 5.65
N ARG A 232 29.08 7.17 4.44
CA ARG A 232 30.03 6.92 3.35
C ARG A 232 30.63 8.21 2.81
N LEU A 233 29.83 9.26 2.63
CA LEU A 233 30.30 10.58 2.21
C LEU A 233 31.35 11.13 3.19
N LYS A 234 31.05 11.11 4.50
CA LYS A 234 32.00 11.54 5.55
C LYS A 234 33.30 10.75 5.58
N LYS A 235 33.30 9.49 5.16
CA LYS A 235 34.52 8.65 5.08
C LYS A 235 35.34 8.94 3.83
N SER A 236 34.71 9.44 2.76
CA SER A 236 35.40 9.81 1.51
C SER A 236 36.03 11.21 1.56
N GLU A 237 35.60 12.05 2.50
CA GLU A 237 36.15 13.40 2.75
C GLU A 237 37.35 13.40 3.71
N LYS A 238 37.64 12.26 4.36
CA LYS A 238 38.83 12.03 5.19
C LYS A 238 39.89 11.27 4.40
#